data_AF-A0A969J756-F1
#
_entry.id   AF-A0A969J756-F1
#
_cell.length_a   1.000
_cell.length_b   1.000
_cell.length_c   1.000
_cell.angle_alpha   90.00
_cell.angle_beta   90.00
_cell.angle_gamma   90.00
#
_symmetry.space_group_name_H-M   'P 1'
#
loop_
_entity.id
_entity.type
_entity.pdbx_description
1 polymer ?
#
loop_
_entity_poly.entity_id
_entity_poly.type
_entity_poly.pdbx_seq_one_letter_code
_entity_poly.pdbx_strand_id
1 'polypeptide(L)'
;MVLPFAIGAIGLAVGAVAGAFSTHAFGEKDRQAAKHHRTVANELSEKYSALKQRYDELADKSQRQIDQYLRQKALDEVEKDGLRLVVRLQQSLISLMGEIDKEPAKASLTDFRNAVSMTNCILQELKEELIFVPSEYYIRNILRARELEEIK
;
A
#
# COMPACT_ATOMS: atom_id res chain seq x y z
N MET A 1 -20.73 -0.51 2.84
CA MET A 1 -20.84 0.15 4.16
C MET A 1 -22.30 0.07 4.65
N VAL A 2 -22.75 -1.10 5.15
CA VAL A 2 -24.19 -1.36 5.48
C VAL A 2 -24.38 -2.06 6.84
N LEU A 3 -23.32 -2.55 7.51
CA LEU A 3 -23.47 -3.42 8.69
C LEU A 3 -23.64 -2.79 10.10
N PRO A 4 -23.37 -1.49 10.40
CA PRO A 4 -23.40 -1.03 11.80
C PRO A 4 -24.82 -0.78 12.35
N PHE A 5 -25.83 -0.64 11.49
CA PHE A 5 -27.19 -0.25 11.92
C PHE A 5 -28.04 -1.39 12.47
N ALA A 6 -27.78 -2.65 12.08
CA ALA A 6 -28.60 -3.78 12.52
C ALA A 6 -28.42 -4.13 14.01
N ILE A 7 -27.25 -3.85 14.58
CA ILE A 7 -26.89 -4.25 15.96
C ILE A 7 -27.35 -3.21 16.99
N GLY A 8 -27.36 -1.91 16.63
CA GLY A 8 -27.87 -0.85 17.51
C GLY A 8 -29.34 -1.04 17.93
N ALA A 9 -30.17 -1.57 17.02
CA ALA A 9 -31.58 -1.84 17.27
C ALA A 9 -31.82 -3.04 18.22
N ILE A 10 -30.96 -4.06 18.17
CA ILE A 10 -31.10 -5.28 18.99
C ILE A 10 -30.69 -5.01 20.45
N GLY A 11 -29.65 -4.20 20.68
CA GLY A 11 -29.21 -3.82 22.02
C GLY A 11 -30.22 -2.99 22.80
N LEU A 12 -30.97 -2.11 22.14
CA LEU A 12 -32.04 -1.32 22.76
C LEU A 12 -33.25 -2.17 23.18
N ALA A 13 -33.59 -3.19 22.39
CA ALA A 13 -34.71 -4.08 22.71
C ALA A 13 -34.45 -4.93 23.97
N VAL A 14 -33.22 -5.44 24.17
CA VAL A 14 -32.88 -6.25 25.35
C VAL A 14 -32.84 -5.41 26.64
N GLY A 15 -32.39 -4.15 26.55
CA GLY A 15 -32.37 -3.22 27.69
C GLY A 15 -33.78 -2.83 28.19
N ALA A 16 -34.74 -2.66 27.28
CA ALA A 16 -36.13 -2.32 27.63
C ALA A 16 -36.86 -3.48 28.33
N VAL A 17 -36.58 -4.72 27.92
CA VAL A 17 -37.19 -5.93 28.47
C VAL A 17 -36.79 -6.14 29.94
N ALA A 18 -35.53 -5.90 30.30
CA ALA A 18 -35.07 -6.04 31.69
C ALA A 18 -35.68 -4.99 32.65
N GLY A 19 -35.94 -3.76 32.17
CA GLY A 19 -36.54 -2.68 32.97
C GLY A 19 -38.05 -2.83 33.20
N ALA A 20 -38.77 -3.46 32.27
CA ALA A 20 -40.22 -3.64 32.37
C ALA A 20 -40.65 -4.72 33.38
N PHE A 21 -39.81 -5.72 33.66
CA PHE A 21 -40.15 -6.82 34.59
C PHE A 21 -39.96 -6.48 36.08
N SER A 22 -39.40 -5.31 36.42
CA SER A 22 -39.20 -4.92 37.82
C SER A 22 -40.38 -4.19 38.47
N THR A 23 -41.41 -3.77 37.72
CA THR A 23 -42.39 -2.79 38.23
C THR A 23 -43.68 -3.36 38.83
N HIS A 24 -44.06 -4.63 38.64
CA HIS A 24 -45.23 -5.20 39.35
C HIS A 24 -45.13 -6.73 39.53
N ALA A 25 -44.91 -7.20 40.75
CA ALA A 25 -45.09 -8.61 41.11
C ALA A 25 -45.89 -8.71 42.43
N PHE A 26 -47.16 -9.09 42.32
CA PHE A 26 -48.14 -9.13 43.41
C PHE A 26 -48.48 -10.59 43.76
N GLY A 27 -47.47 -11.43 44.06
CA GLY A 27 -47.65 -12.84 44.47
C GLY A 27 -46.38 -13.71 44.43
N GLU A 28 -46.33 -14.78 45.26
CA GLU A 28 -45.15 -15.67 45.41
C GLU A 28 -44.78 -16.41 44.10
N LYS A 29 -45.80 -16.81 43.31
CA LYS A 29 -45.64 -17.45 41.98
C LYS A 29 -45.09 -16.46 40.95
N ASP A 30 -45.58 -15.23 40.98
CA ASP A 30 -45.11 -14.14 40.11
C ASP A 30 -43.69 -13.72 40.45
N ARG A 31 -43.28 -13.82 41.73
CA ARG A 31 -41.90 -13.61 42.16
C ARG A 31 -40.93 -14.64 41.60
N GLN A 32 -41.31 -15.91 41.54
CA GLN A 32 -40.48 -16.96 40.94
C GLN A 32 -40.39 -16.81 39.41
N ALA A 33 -41.50 -16.51 38.75
CA ALA A 33 -41.50 -16.23 37.31
C ALA A 33 -40.66 -14.99 36.97
N ALA A 34 -40.82 -13.89 37.72
CA ALA A 34 -40.02 -12.68 37.55
C ALA A 34 -38.52 -12.92 37.79
N LYS A 35 -38.15 -13.74 38.79
CA LYS A 35 -36.76 -14.15 39.00
C LYS A 35 -36.22 -14.94 37.80
N HIS A 36 -36.98 -15.91 37.31
CA HIS A 36 -36.58 -16.71 36.15
C HIS A 36 -36.41 -15.85 34.89
N HIS A 37 -37.35 -14.95 34.59
CA HIS A 37 -37.25 -14.02 33.48
C HIS A 37 -36.07 -13.06 33.62
N ARG A 38 -35.76 -12.60 34.84
CA ARG A 38 -34.60 -11.75 35.11
C ARG A 38 -33.28 -12.50 34.89
N THR A 39 -33.19 -13.76 35.30
CA THR A 39 -32.02 -14.61 35.04
C THR A 39 -31.81 -14.79 33.53
N VAL A 40 -32.88 -15.13 32.79
CA VAL A 40 -32.82 -15.30 31.33
C VAL A 40 -32.43 -13.99 30.63
N ALA A 41 -32.98 -12.85 31.06
CA ALA A 41 -32.64 -11.54 30.52
C ALA A 41 -31.18 -11.16 30.78
N ASN A 42 -30.67 -11.45 31.98
CA ASN A 42 -29.27 -11.21 32.33
C ASN A 42 -28.32 -12.09 31.50
N GLU A 43 -28.60 -13.39 31.38
CA GLU A 43 -27.81 -14.30 30.54
C GLU A 43 -27.79 -13.86 29.07
N LEU A 44 -28.94 -13.40 28.55
CA LEU A 44 -29.03 -12.90 27.18
C LEU A 44 -28.24 -11.60 27.00
N SER A 45 -28.28 -10.71 27.99
CA SER A 45 -27.51 -9.47 28.02
C SER A 45 -26.00 -9.75 28.05
N GLU A 46 -25.55 -10.68 28.89
CA GLU A 46 -24.15 -11.10 28.98
C GLU A 46 -23.66 -11.73 27.67
N LYS A 47 -24.44 -12.65 27.09
CA LYS A 47 -24.12 -13.26 25.79
C LYS A 47 -24.04 -12.23 24.67
N TYR A 48 -24.96 -11.26 24.67
CA TYR A 48 -24.96 -10.18 23.69
C TYR A 48 -23.75 -9.25 23.85
N SER A 49 -23.44 -8.86 25.09
CA SER A 49 -22.27 -8.03 25.40
C SER A 49 -20.97 -8.71 24.97
N ALA A 50 -20.82 -10.00 25.29
CA ALA A 50 -19.67 -10.79 24.86
C ALA A 50 -19.57 -10.93 23.33
N LEU A 51 -20.70 -11.08 22.63
CA LEU A 51 -20.72 -11.14 21.17
C LEU A 51 -20.34 -9.79 20.54
N LYS A 52 -20.87 -8.69 21.07
CA LYS A 52 -20.54 -7.34 20.64
C LYS A 52 -19.05 -7.07 20.81
N GLN A 53 -18.49 -7.38 21.98
CA GLN A 53 -17.06 -7.23 22.23
C GLN A 53 -16.21 -8.00 21.23
N ARG A 54 -16.54 -9.27 20.96
CA ARG A 54 -15.82 -10.08 19.95
C ARG A 54 -15.92 -9.50 18.55
N TYR A 55 -17.08 -8.95 18.20
CA TYR A 55 -17.29 -8.32 16.90
C TYR A 55 -16.46 -7.03 16.78
N ASP A 56 -16.47 -6.19 17.82
CA ASP A 56 -15.69 -4.96 17.85
C ASP A 56 -14.18 -5.27 17.78
N GLU A 57 -13.70 -6.28 18.51
CA GLU A 57 -12.31 -6.77 18.43
C GLU A 57 -11.96 -7.30 17.04
N LEU A 58 -12.88 -8.01 16.38
CA LEU A 58 -12.66 -8.53 15.03
C LEU A 58 -12.63 -7.39 14.00
N ALA A 59 -13.52 -6.41 14.14
CA ALA A 59 -13.56 -5.22 13.29
C ALA A 59 -12.26 -4.42 13.42
N ASP A 60 -11.80 -4.19 14.65
CA ASP A 60 -10.54 -3.49 14.93
C ASP A 60 -9.32 -4.24 14.36
N LYS A 61 -9.25 -5.56 14.55
CA LYS A 61 -8.18 -6.39 13.98
C LYS A 61 -8.19 -6.35 12.45
N SER A 62 -9.37 -6.45 11.85
CA SER A 62 -9.53 -6.42 10.40
C SER A 62 -9.11 -5.07 9.83
N GLN A 63 -9.51 -3.96 10.47
CA GLN A 63 -9.13 -2.62 10.03
C GLN A 63 -7.62 -2.41 10.08
N ARG A 64 -6.96 -2.84 11.18
CA ARG A 64 -5.50 -2.77 11.30
C ARG A 64 -4.78 -3.57 10.21
N GLN A 65 -5.30 -4.76 9.88
CA GLN A 65 -4.74 -5.58 8.80
C GLN A 65 -4.93 -4.91 7.44
N ILE A 66 -6.10 -4.35 7.15
CA ILE A 66 -6.35 -3.60 5.91
C ILE A 66 -5.37 -2.43 5.78
N ASP A 67 -5.16 -1.66 6.85
CA ASP A 67 -4.24 -0.53 6.83
C ASP A 67 -2.79 -1.00 6.60
N GLN A 68 -2.38 -2.12 7.20
CA GLN A 68 -1.07 -2.73 6.96
C GLN A 68 -0.91 -3.18 5.50
N TYR A 69 -1.89 -3.90 4.95
CA TYR A 69 -1.88 -4.33 3.55
C TYR A 69 -1.85 -3.15 2.57
N LEU A 70 -2.61 -2.10 2.83
CA LEU A 70 -2.61 -0.88 2.01
C LEU A 70 -1.25 -0.20 2.02
N ARG A 71 -0.61 -0.10 3.19
CA ARG A 71 0.75 0.45 3.30
C ARG A 71 1.76 -0.40 2.55
N GLN A 72 1.73 -1.71 2.73
CA GLN A 72 2.64 -2.63 2.03
C GLN A 72 2.46 -2.51 0.52
N LYS A 73 1.21 -2.56 0.04
CA LYS A 73 0.91 -2.40 -1.38
C LYS A 73 1.42 -1.06 -1.93
N ALA A 74 1.27 0.03 -1.19
CA ALA A 74 1.78 1.33 -1.61
C ALA A 74 3.32 1.33 -1.73
N LEU A 75 4.02 0.65 -0.82
CA LEU A 75 5.48 0.47 -0.90
C LEU A 75 5.88 -0.37 -2.12
N ASP A 76 5.20 -1.51 -2.34
CA ASP A 76 5.46 -2.42 -3.45
C ASP A 76 5.25 -1.71 -4.82
N GLU A 77 4.20 -0.89 -4.93
CA GLU A 77 3.92 -0.11 -6.15
C GLU A 77 4.99 0.98 -6.39
N VAL A 78 5.48 1.63 -5.34
CA VAL A 78 6.58 2.62 -5.45
C VAL A 78 7.88 1.94 -5.88
N GLU A 79 8.20 0.77 -5.32
CA GLU A 79 9.36 -0.04 -5.72
C GLU A 79 9.28 -0.43 -7.20
N LYS A 80 8.11 -0.92 -7.64
CA LYS A 80 7.86 -1.27 -9.04
C LYS A 80 8.01 -0.07 -9.99
N ASP A 81 7.52 1.10 -9.61
CA ASP A 81 7.67 2.32 -10.40
C ASP A 81 9.14 2.79 -10.47
N GLY A 82 9.89 2.62 -9.36
CA GLY A 82 11.34 2.85 -9.31
C GLY A 82 12.09 1.94 -10.28
N LEU A 83 11.84 0.63 -10.24
CA LEU A 83 12.44 -0.33 -11.17
C LEU A 83 12.07 -0.01 -12.63
N ARG A 84 10.82 0.38 -12.89
CA ARG A 84 10.38 0.78 -14.23
C ARG A 84 11.11 2.02 -14.73
N LEU A 85 11.39 2.98 -13.85
CA LEU A 85 12.19 4.16 -14.18
C LEU A 85 13.62 3.78 -14.56
N VAL A 86 14.28 2.92 -13.77
CA VAL A 86 15.63 2.43 -14.05
C VAL A 86 15.73 1.79 -15.44
N VAL A 87 14.79 0.89 -15.77
CA VAL A 87 14.75 0.23 -17.08
C VAL A 87 14.62 1.25 -18.21
N ARG A 88 13.77 2.27 -18.06
CA ARG A 88 13.58 3.32 -19.08
C ARG A 88 14.81 4.20 -19.26
N LEU A 89 15.52 4.51 -18.18
CA LEU A 89 16.75 5.29 -18.23
C LEU A 89 17.85 4.49 -18.96
N GLN A 90 18.02 3.21 -18.64
CA GLN A 90 18.96 2.32 -19.33
C GLN A 90 18.62 2.18 -20.83
N GLN A 91 17.35 1.97 -21.17
CA GLN A 91 16.90 1.87 -22.58
C GLN A 91 17.15 3.17 -23.36
N SER A 92 16.92 4.32 -22.74
CA SER A 92 17.21 5.62 -23.36
C SER A 92 18.70 5.78 -23.66
N LEU A 93 19.57 5.40 -22.71
CA LEU A 93 21.02 5.45 -22.91
C LEU A 93 21.50 4.50 -24.02
N ILE A 94 20.96 3.27 -24.06
CA ILE A 94 21.24 2.32 -25.15
C ILE A 94 20.82 2.91 -26.51
N SER A 95 19.69 3.60 -26.56
CA SER A 95 19.20 4.24 -27.79
C SER A 95 20.14 5.35 -28.25
N LEU A 96 20.59 6.21 -27.32
CA LEU A 96 21.60 7.24 -27.58
C LEU A 96 22.93 6.64 -28.05
N MET A 97 23.36 5.51 -27.48
CA MET A 97 24.54 4.81 -27.97
C MET A 97 24.39 4.36 -29.42
N GLY A 98 23.21 3.82 -29.77
CA GLY A 98 22.90 3.42 -31.13
C GLY A 98 22.88 4.58 -32.13
N GLU A 99 22.42 5.77 -31.71
CA GLU A 99 22.46 6.98 -32.54
C GLU A 99 23.88 7.49 -32.76
N ILE A 100 24.69 7.55 -31.69
CA ILE A 100 26.10 7.94 -31.75
C ILE A 100 26.91 6.97 -32.61
N ASP A 101 26.63 5.67 -32.52
CA ASP A 101 27.32 4.68 -33.34
C ASP A 101 27.01 4.84 -34.85
N LYS A 102 25.84 5.41 -35.20
CA LYS A 102 25.45 5.72 -36.59
C LYS A 102 26.10 7.02 -37.09
N GLU A 103 25.99 8.10 -36.33
CA GLU A 103 26.52 9.42 -36.68
C GLU A 103 27.31 9.99 -35.48
N PRO A 104 28.58 9.61 -35.33
CA PRO A 104 29.38 10.03 -34.19
C PRO A 104 29.72 11.52 -34.31
N ALA A 105 29.38 12.27 -33.27
CA ALA A 105 29.72 13.68 -33.13
C ALA A 105 30.27 13.94 -31.72
N LYS A 106 31.27 14.84 -31.62
CA LYS A 106 31.87 15.21 -30.33
C LYS A 106 30.85 15.78 -29.34
N ALA A 107 29.90 16.60 -29.84
CA ALA A 107 28.81 17.15 -29.03
C ALA A 107 27.94 16.02 -28.46
N SER A 108 27.46 15.12 -29.30
CA SER A 108 26.62 13.98 -28.88
C SER A 108 27.32 13.06 -27.88
N LEU A 109 28.64 12.86 -28.00
CA LEU A 109 29.43 12.08 -27.03
C LEU A 109 29.57 12.77 -25.67
N THR A 110 29.66 14.10 -25.67
CA THR A 110 29.70 14.92 -24.45
C THR A 110 28.35 14.87 -23.75
N ASP A 111 27.27 15.06 -24.51
CA ASP A 111 25.89 14.98 -24.01
C ASP A 111 25.57 13.59 -23.47
N PHE A 112 26.03 12.54 -24.14
CA PHE A 112 25.89 11.17 -23.66
C PHE A 112 26.63 10.92 -22.34
N ARG A 113 27.85 11.44 -22.18
CA ARG A 113 28.57 11.34 -20.90
C ARG A 113 27.80 12.05 -19.78
N ASN A 114 27.23 13.22 -20.05
CA ASN A 114 26.40 13.94 -19.08
C ASN A 114 25.13 13.15 -18.74
N ALA A 115 24.46 12.57 -19.74
CA ALA A 115 23.28 11.74 -19.53
C ALA A 115 23.57 10.49 -18.67
N VAL A 116 24.71 9.83 -18.90
CA VAL A 116 25.18 8.72 -18.04
C VAL A 116 25.42 9.21 -16.61
N SER A 117 26.08 10.35 -16.43
CA SER A 117 26.33 10.92 -15.10
C SER A 117 25.03 11.24 -14.36
N MET A 118 24.07 11.90 -15.01
CA MET A 118 22.77 12.23 -14.40
C MET A 118 21.96 10.97 -14.07
N THR A 119 21.98 9.98 -14.97
CA THR A 119 21.32 8.69 -14.73
C THR A 119 21.93 8.00 -13.51
N ASN A 120 23.25 8.00 -13.37
CA ASN A 120 23.92 7.39 -12.22
C ASN A 120 23.61 8.11 -10.90
N CYS A 121 23.38 9.43 -10.90
CA CYS A 121 22.87 10.12 -9.69
C CYS A 121 21.50 9.58 -9.27
N ILE A 122 20.57 9.41 -10.23
CA ILE A 122 19.24 8.86 -9.97
C ILE A 122 19.34 7.41 -9.47
N LEU A 123 20.18 6.58 -10.10
CA LEU A 123 20.38 5.19 -9.70
C LEU A 123 20.97 5.09 -8.28
N GLN A 124 21.89 5.99 -7.92
CA GLN A 124 22.43 6.05 -6.57
C GLN A 124 21.35 6.39 -5.53
N GLU A 125 20.45 7.34 -5.82
CA GLU A 125 19.32 7.67 -4.94
C GLU A 125 18.35 6.49 -4.79
N LEU A 126 18.13 5.73 -5.86
CA LEU A 126 17.33 4.52 -5.86
C LEU A 126 18.05 3.29 -5.28
N LYS A 127 19.33 3.41 -4.92
CA LYS A 127 20.20 2.32 -4.44
C LYS A 127 20.36 1.17 -5.45
N GLU A 128 20.37 1.52 -6.74
CA GLU A 128 20.51 0.61 -7.86
C GLU A 128 21.93 0.60 -8.43
N GLU A 129 22.24 -0.41 -9.25
CA GLU A 129 23.55 -0.56 -9.87
C GLU A 129 23.85 0.58 -10.86
N LEU A 130 25.04 1.17 -10.75
CA LEU A 130 25.46 2.26 -11.62
C LEU A 130 25.82 1.75 -13.02
N ILE A 131 25.51 2.55 -14.02
CA ILE A 131 25.83 2.25 -15.41
C ILE A 131 27.31 2.58 -15.66
N PHE A 132 28.06 1.56 -16.06
CA PHE A 132 29.44 1.69 -16.50
C PHE A 132 29.52 1.62 -18.02
N VAL A 133 30.08 2.66 -18.64
CA VAL A 133 30.39 2.68 -20.07
C VAL A 133 31.91 2.55 -20.26
N PRO A 134 32.39 1.53 -20.99
CA PRO A 134 33.82 1.32 -21.21
C PRO A 134 34.50 2.53 -21.88
N SER A 135 35.74 2.82 -21.49
CA SER A 135 36.54 3.91 -22.07
C SER A 135 36.73 3.76 -23.58
N GLU A 136 36.83 2.51 -24.04
CA GLU A 136 37.02 2.13 -25.43
C GLU A 136 35.88 2.63 -26.32
N TYR A 137 34.65 2.65 -25.79
CA TYR A 137 33.48 3.18 -26.50
C TYR A 137 33.65 4.66 -26.83
N TYR A 138 34.07 5.46 -25.85
CA TYR A 138 34.31 6.90 -26.04
C TYR A 138 35.48 7.14 -27.00
N ILE A 139 36.60 6.44 -26.82
CA ILE A 139 37.80 6.60 -27.65
C ILE A 139 37.45 6.29 -29.11
N ARG A 140 36.80 5.15 -29.37
CA ARG A 140 36.38 4.73 -30.72
C ARG A 140 35.53 5.79 -31.40
N ASN A 141 34.50 6.28 -30.73
CA ASN A 141 33.56 7.21 -31.35
C ASN A 141 34.12 8.64 -31.46
N ILE A 142 35.06 9.06 -30.61
CA ILE A 142 35.80 10.33 -30.80
C ILE A 142 36.67 10.26 -32.06
N LEU A 143 37.37 9.16 -32.29
CA LEU A 143 38.20 8.97 -33.49
C LEU A 143 37.33 9.01 -34.76
N ARG A 144 36.23 8.26 -34.77
CA ARG A 144 35.27 8.26 -35.89
C ARG A 144 34.65 9.64 -36.15
N ALA A 145 34.34 10.40 -35.11
CA ALA A 145 33.83 11.76 -35.26
C ALA A 145 34.87 12.69 -35.92
N ARG A 146 36.15 12.57 -35.55
CA ARG A 146 37.24 13.34 -36.17
C ARG A 146 37.42 12.97 -37.65
N GLU A 147 37.40 11.68 -37.99
CA GLU A 147 37.50 11.22 -39.39
C GLU A 147 36.37 11.80 -40.26
N LEU A 148 35.14 11.84 -39.75
CA LEU A 148 34.00 12.41 -40.46
C LEU A 148 34.05 13.94 -40.60
N GLU A 149 34.68 14.64 -39.64
CA GLU A 149 34.93 16.09 -39.72
C GLU A 149 36.02 16.42 -40.77
N GLU A 150 36.98 15.52 -41.01
CA GLU A 150 38.05 15.70 -42.01
C GLU A 150 37.60 15.41 -43.45
N ILE A 151 36.51 14.65 -43.61
CA ILE A 151 35.93 14.28 -44.92
C ILE A 151 34.90 15.32 -45.42
N LYS A 152 34.37 16.17 -44.52
CA LYS A 152 33.41 17.25 -44.84
C LYS A 152 34.12 18.56 -45.19
#